data_AF-A0A519M966-F1
#
_entry.id   AF-A0A519M966-F1
#
_cell.length_a   1.000
_cell.length_b   1.000
_cell.length_c   1.000
_cell.angle_alpha   90.00
_cell.angle_beta   90.00
_cell.angle_gamma   90.00
#
_symmetry.space_group_name_H-M   'P 1'
#
loop_
_entity.id
_entity.type
_entity.pdbx_description
1 polymer ?
#
loop_
_entity_poly.entity_id
_entity_poly.type
_entity_poly.pdbx_seq_one_letter_code
_entity_poly.pdbx_strand_id
1 'polypeptide(L)'
;MSFLLSITPNSAPKHLPYAQASVIQREQFLTFVRQRLHYHFPTLSPAAWLRALFEFQPTLVLTGPDTVTLEVTELRQLVQHVASSPELPLLDPPIYGLPTLEVAQRWLRAQELLAAALSEVETRDQGPRLKALLTYLGQPYPLAEQIIQAWRWDLPSSPPLPAGLPRE
;
A
#
# COMPACT_ATOMS: atom_id res chain seq x y z
N MET A 1 -50.89 25.42 -19.93
CA MET A 1 -50.01 24.32 -20.37
C MET A 1 -49.17 23.90 -19.18
N SER A 2 -49.42 22.71 -18.64
CA SER A 2 -48.80 22.22 -17.41
C SER A 2 -47.35 21.82 -17.64
N PHE A 3 -46.46 22.34 -16.80
CA PHE A 3 -45.06 21.90 -16.73
C PHE A 3 -44.99 20.54 -16.04
N LEU A 4 -44.60 19.50 -16.77
CA LEU A 4 -44.13 18.25 -16.17
C LEU A 4 -42.61 18.34 -16.04
N LEU A 5 -42.14 18.80 -14.88
CA LEU A 5 -40.75 18.62 -14.47
C LEU A 5 -40.58 17.14 -14.11
N SER A 6 -40.00 16.37 -15.02
CA SER A 6 -39.52 15.02 -14.73
C SER A 6 -38.37 15.12 -13.72
N ILE A 7 -38.68 14.83 -12.46
CA ILE A 7 -37.69 14.64 -11.40
C ILE A 7 -36.91 13.38 -11.76
N THR A 8 -35.67 13.51 -12.23
CA THR A 8 -34.75 12.37 -12.37
C THR A 8 -34.49 11.77 -10.99
N PRO A 9 -34.62 10.44 -10.80
CA PRO A 9 -34.37 9.84 -9.50
C PRO A 9 -32.87 9.95 -9.20
N ASN A 10 -32.54 10.70 -8.16
CA ASN A 10 -31.22 10.69 -7.55
C ASN A 10 -31.04 9.34 -6.86
N SER A 11 -30.61 8.32 -7.63
CA SER A 11 -30.40 6.97 -7.10
C SER A 11 -29.19 6.99 -6.17
N ALA A 12 -29.43 6.81 -4.88
CA ALA A 12 -28.37 6.66 -3.88
C ALA A 12 -27.40 5.55 -4.29
N PRO A 13 -26.09 5.69 -4.02
CA PRO A 13 -25.09 4.70 -4.37
C PRO A 13 -25.43 3.36 -3.71
N LYS A 14 -25.49 2.29 -4.53
CA LYS A 14 -25.77 0.94 -4.05
C LYS A 14 -24.49 0.12 -4.01
N HIS A 15 -24.22 -0.49 -2.86
CA HIS A 15 -23.08 -1.37 -2.67
C HIS A 15 -23.45 -2.81 -3.06
N LEU A 16 -22.60 -3.45 -3.85
CA LEU A 16 -22.81 -4.81 -4.36
C LEU A 16 -21.51 -5.62 -4.27
N PRO A 17 -21.47 -6.71 -3.49
CA PRO A 17 -20.32 -7.61 -3.47
C PRO A 17 -19.99 -8.16 -4.86
N TYR A 18 -18.72 -8.23 -5.24
CA TYR A 18 -18.28 -8.67 -6.56
C TYR A 18 -18.81 -10.08 -6.94
N ALA A 19 -18.89 -10.99 -5.98
CA ALA A 19 -19.48 -12.33 -6.15
C ALA A 19 -20.94 -12.30 -6.64
N GLN A 20 -21.69 -11.24 -6.32
CA GLN A 20 -23.10 -11.04 -6.68
C GLN A 20 -23.29 -10.16 -7.93
N ALA A 21 -22.21 -9.58 -8.45
CA ALA A 21 -22.25 -8.77 -9.65
C ALA A 21 -22.58 -9.60 -10.89
N SER A 22 -23.42 -9.06 -11.78
CA SER A 22 -23.70 -9.64 -13.09
C SER A 22 -22.45 -9.63 -13.98
N VAL A 23 -22.45 -10.45 -15.03
CA VAL A 23 -21.34 -10.48 -16.01
C VAL A 23 -21.07 -9.09 -16.58
N ILE A 24 -22.13 -8.38 -16.97
CA ILE A 24 -22.04 -7.01 -17.52
C ILE A 24 -21.41 -6.05 -16.49
N GLN A 25 -21.82 -6.12 -15.22
CA GLN A 25 -21.27 -5.26 -14.17
C GLN A 25 -19.78 -5.55 -13.92
N ARG A 26 -19.37 -6.82 -13.99
CA ARG A 26 -17.96 -7.21 -13.84
C ARG A 26 -17.11 -6.72 -15.02
N GLU A 27 -17.64 -6.78 -16.24
CA GLU A 27 -16.97 -6.27 -17.44
C GLU A 27 -16.83 -4.74 -17.43
N GLN A 28 -17.90 -4.03 -17.04
CA GLN A 28 -17.88 -2.58 -16.83
C GLN A 28 -16.84 -2.20 -15.76
N PHE A 29 -16.84 -2.92 -14.65
CA PHE A 29 -15.89 -2.70 -13.57
C PHE A 29 -14.44 -2.96 -13.99
N LEU A 30 -14.18 -4.06 -14.70
CA LEU A 30 -12.86 -4.36 -15.25
C LEU A 30 -12.38 -3.22 -16.17
N THR A 31 -13.26 -2.71 -17.02
CA THR A 31 -12.97 -1.58 -17.91
C THR A 31 -12.63 -0.34 -17.11
N PHE A 32 -13.43 -0.01 -16.10
CA PHE A 32 -13.19 1.11 -15.18
C PHE A 32 -11.82 1.02 -14.51
N VAL A 33 -11.50 -0.11 -13.86
CA VAL A 33 -10.23 -0.28 -13.13
C VAL A 33 -9.03 -0.21 -14.08
N ARG A 34 -9.12 -0.87 -15.24
CA ARG A 34 -8.04 -0.86 -16.24
C ARG A 34 -7.78 0.53 -16.79
N GLN A 35 -8.82 1.32 -17.07
CA GLN A 35 -8.67 2.70 -17.50
C GLN A 35 -8.09 3.57 -16.38
N ARG A 36 -8.59 3.43 -15.16
CA ARG A 36 -8.18 4.24 -14.01
C ARG A 36 -6.73 3.99 -13.61
N LEU A 37 -6.28 2.73 -13.69
CA LEU A 37 -4.95 2.29 -13.23
C LEU A 37 -3.98 2.00 -14.39
N HIS A 38 -4.32 2.38 -15.61
CA HIS A 38 -3.50 2.11 -16.80
C HIS A 38 -2.05 2.57 -16.63
N TYR A 39 -1.84 3.79 -16.10
CA TYR A 39 -0.51 4.34 -15.89
C TYR A 39 0.30 3.63 -14.81
N HIS A 40 -0.36 2.94 -13.86
CA HIS A 40 0.31 2.23 -12.78
C HIS A 40 0.68 0.80 -13.16
N PHE A 41 -0.14 0.14 -13.99
CA PHE A 41 0.05 -1.26 -14.38
C PHE A 41 -0.10 -1.45 -15.90
N PRO A 42 0.73 -0.79 -16.73
CA PRO A 42 0.57 -0.78 -18.19
C PRO A 42 0.81 -2.15 -18.83
N THR A 43 1.62 -3.01 -18.18
CA THR A 43 2.00 -4.34 -18.69
C THR A 43 1.10 -5.46 -18.18
N LEU A 44 0.17 -5.17 -17.27
CA LEU A 44 -0.65 -6.20 -16.63
C LEU A 44 -1.73 -6.72 -17.58
N SER A 45 -1.76 -8.03 -17.79
CA SER A 45 -2.67 -8.65 -18.77
C SER A 45 -4.15 -8.59 -18.32
N PRO A 46 -5.12 -8.64 -19.24
CA PRO A 46 -6.54 -8.70 -18.87
C PRO A 46 -6.88 -9.91 -17.98
N ALA A 47 -6.23 -11.06 -18.21
CA ALA A 47 -6.43 -12.26 -17.41
C ALA A 47 -5.92 -12.07 -15.96
N ALA A 48 -4.77 -11.41 -15.81
CA ALA A 48 -4.20 -11.05 -14.51
C ALA A 48 -5.13 -10.14 -13.71
N TRP A 49 -5.72 -9.14 -14.38
CA TRP A 49 -6.72 -8.26 -13.76
C TRP A 49 -7.93 -9.04 -13.29
N LEU A 50 -8.51 -9.89 -14.15
CA LEU A 50 -9.67 -10.71 -13.77
C LEU A 50 -9.37 -11.61 -12.57
N ARG A 51 -8.19 -12.23 -12.54
CA ARG A 51 -7.73 -13.04 -11.43
C ARG A 51 -7.61 -12.21 -10.15
N ALA A 52 -6.93 -11.07 -10.20
CA ALA A 52 -6.77 -10.18 -9.05
C ALA A 52 -8.13 -9.69 -8.51
N LEU A 53 -9.09 -9.35 -9.38
CA LEU A 53 -10.43 -8.96 -8.95
C LEU A 53 -11.20 -10.13 -8.32
N PHE A 54 -11.01 -11.34 -8.84
CA PHE A 54 -11.63 -12.55 -8.29
C PHE A 54 -11.03 -12.95 -6.94
N GLU A 55 -9.73 -12.78 -6.74
CA GLU A 55 -9.06 -13.03 -5.46
C GLU A 55 -9.41 -11.94 -4.43
N PHE A 56 -9.46 -10.67 -4.84
CA PHE A 56 -9.74 -9.55 -3.95
C PHE A 56 -11.21 -9.42 -3.52
N GLN A 57 -12.17 -9.86 -4.34
CA GLN A 57 -13.62 -9.78 -4.08
C GLN A 57 -14.11 -8.39 -3.58
N PRO A 58 -13.93 -7.31 -4.36
CA PRO A 58 -14.29 -5.96 -3.93
C PRO A 58 -15.80 -5.73 -3.74
N THR A 59 -16.16 -4.66 -3.04
CA THR A 59 -17.54 -4.17 -2.98
C THR A 59 -17.74 -3.09 -4.03
N LEU A 60 -18.49 -3.41 -5.08
CA LEU A 60 -18.77 -2.48 -6.16
C LEU A 60 -19.75 -1.39 -5.69
N VAL A 61 -19.52 -0.16 -6.13
CA VAL A 61 -20.44 0.96 -5.94
C VAL A 61 -21.16 1.24 -7.25
N LEU A 62 -22.48 1.05 -7.26
CA LEU A 62 -23.33 1.33 -8.41
C LEU A 62 -23.90 2.75 -8.30
N THR A 63 -23.48 3.63 -9.21
CA THR A 63 -23.95 5.02 -9.30
C THR A 63 -24.75 5.23 -10.59
N GLY A 64 -26.00 4.77 -10.60
CA GLY A 64 -26.87 4.79 -11.78
C GLY A 64 -26.84 3.49 -12.58
N PRO A 65 -27.46 3.46 -13.78
CA PRO A 65 -27.67 2.22 -14.54
C PRO A 65 -26.39 1.59 -15.09
N ASP A 66 -25.37 2.40 -15.41
CA ASP A 66 -24.17 1.95 -16.13
C ASP A 66 -22.84 2.32 -15.46
N THR A 67 -22.88 2.87 -14.24
CA THR A 67 -21.66 3.31 -13.54
C THR A 67 -21.33 2.34 -12.43
N VAL A 68 -20.20 1.66 -12.58
CA VAL A 68 -19.64 0.74 -11.57
C VAL A 68 -18.28 1.25 -11.13
N THR A 69 -18.14 1.61 -9.86
CA THR A 69 -16.91 2.17 -9.29
C THR A 69 -16.52 1.45 -7.99
N LEU A 70 -15.49 1.96 -7.32
CA LEU A 70 -15.09 1.56 -5.98
C LEU A 70 -15.05 2.77 -5.06
N GLU A 71 -15.23 2.49 -3.77
CA GLU A 71 -14.79 3.39 -2.71
C GLU A 71 -13.28 3.65 -2.77
N VAL A 72 -12.86 4.85 -2.38
CA VAL A 72 -11.45 5.26 -2.48
C VAL A 72 -10.53 4.36 -1.64
N THR A 73 -11.01 3.88 -0.50
CA THR A 73 -10.25 2.97 0.37
C THR A 73 -10.10 1.59 -0.26
N GLU A 74 -11.17 1.04 -0.82
CA GLU A 74 -11.12 -0.26 -1.53
C GLU A 74 -10.24 -0.17 -2.78
N LEU A 75 -10.29 0.94 -3.53
CA LEU A 75 -9.41 1.16 -4.67
C LEU A 75 -7.93 1.13 -4.26
N ARG A 76 -7.57 1.74 -3.12
CA ARG A 76 -6.19 1.69 -2.61
C ARG A 76 -5.76 0.27 -2.25
N GLN A 77 -6.63 -0.48 -1.58
CA GLN A 77 -6.36 -1.88 -1.22
C GLN A 77 -6.22 -2.76 -2.46
N LEU A 78 -7.08 -2.56 -3.47
CA LEU A 78 -6.97 -3.25 -4.75
C LEU A 78 -5.64 -2.94 -5.45
N VAL A 79 -5.22 -1.68 -5.48
CA VAL A 79 -3.91 -1.30 -6.05
C VAL A 79 -2.77 -2.02 -5.34
N GLN A 80 -2.80 -2.10 -4.01
CA GLN A 80 -1.78 -2.81 -3.24
C GLN A 80 -1.78 -4.32 -3.52
N HIS A 81 -2.98 -4.92 -3.60
CA HIS A 81 -3.14 -6.33 -3.93
C HIS A 81 -2.58 -6.64 -5.32
N VAL A 82 -2.92 -5.83 -6.32
CA VAL A 82 -2.42 -5.96 -7.69
C VAL A 82 -0.91 -5.74 -7.77
N ALA A 83 -0.38 -4.75 -7.04
CA ALA A 83 1.06 -4.51 -6.95
C ALA A 83 1.85 -5.68 -6.35
N SER A 84 1.19 -6.55 -5.58
CA SER A 84 1.77 -7.75 -5.00
C SER A 84 1.67 -8.98 -5.93
N SER A 85 1.09 -8.83 -7.12
CA SER A 85 0.92 -9.93 -8.08
C SER A 85 2.27 -10.36 -8.67
N PRO A 86 2.55 -11.67 -8.77
CA PRO A 86 3.78 -12.18 -9.38
C PRO A 86 3.84 -11.93 -10.90
N GLU A 87 2.73 -11.51 -11.51
CA GLU A 87 2.65 -11.22 -12.95
C GLU A 87 3.19 -9.82 -13.31
N LEU A 88 3.45 -8.97 -12.31
CA LEU A 88 4.15 -7.72 -12.55
C LEU A 88 5.64 -8.00 -12.74
N PRO A 89 6.31 -7.30 -13.68
CA PRO A 89 7.76 -7.44 -13.83
C PRO A 89 8.40 -7.05 -12.51
N LEU A 90 9.05 -8.02 -11.85
CA LEU A 90 9.89 -7.73 -10.72
C LEU A 90 11.08 -6.93 -11.26
N LEU A 91 11.14 -5.66 -10.88
CA LEU A 91 12.27 -4.83 -11.23
C LEU A 91 13.49 -5.38 -10.47
N ASP A 92 14.51 -5.78 -11.22
CA ASP A 92 15.82 -6.15 -10.69
C ASP A 92 16.87 -5.16 -11.24
N PRO A 93 17.38 -4.23 -10.42
CA PRO A 93 17.12 -4.07 -8.98
C PRO A 93 15.75 -3.42 -8.68
N PRO A 94 15.17 -3.66 -7.49
CA PRO A 94 13.94 -3.01 -7.06
C PRO A 94 14.11 -1.48 -6.98
N ILE A 95 13.09 -0.74 -7.40
CA ILE A 95 13.06 0.72 -7.26
C ILE A 95 12.38 1.06 -5.94
N TYR A 96 13.14 1.65 -5.02
CA TYR A 96 12.60 2.18 -3.77
C TYR A 96 12.34 3.68 -3.90
N GLY A 97 11.17 4.15 -3.46
CA GLY A 97 10.86 5.58 -3.41
C GLY A 97 11.45 6.27 -2.17
N LEU A 98 11.51 7.60 -2.19
CA LEU A 98 11.92 8.40 -1.03
C LEU A 98 11.17 8.05 0.27
N PRO A 99 9.83 7.86 0.28
CA PRO A 99 9.13 7.47 1.51
C PRO A 99 9.59 6.11 2.06
N THR A 100 9.93 5.18 1.18
CA THR A 100 10.44 3.85 1.55
C THR A 100 11.83 3.96 2.17
N LEU A 101 12.68 4.84 1.62
CA LEU A 101 13.98 5.18 2.20
C LEU A 101 13.85 5.85 3.57
N GLU A 102 12.94 6.80 3.74
CA GLU A 102 12.70 7.45 5.04
C GLU A 102 12.30 6.44 6.12
N VAL A 103 11.44 5.49 5.79
CA VAL A 103 11.05 4.41 6.72
C VAL A 103 12.25 3.52 7.07
N ALA A 104 13.07 3.15 6.08
CA ALA A 104 14.29 2.37 6.31
C ALA A 104 15.30 3.13 7.20
N GLN A 105 15.51 4.43 6.96
CA GLN A 105 16.35 5.28 7.80
C GLN A 105 15.83 5.38 9.23
N ARG A 106 14.50 5.53 9.42
CA ARG A 106 13.88 5.54 10.76
C ARG A 106 14.08 4.21 11.48
N TRP A 107 13.97 3.09 10.77
CA TRP A 107 14.21 1.77 11.35
C TRP A 107 15.66 1.62 11.82
N LEU A 108 16.65 2.00 11.00
CA LEU A 108 18.07 1.97 11.41
C LEU A 108 18.31 2.82 12.66
N ARG A 109 17.75 4.03 12.71
CA ARG A 109 17.85 4.89 13.89
C ARG A 109 17.19 4.27 15.13
N ALA A 110 16.05 3.59 14.94
CA ALA A 110 15.39 2.88 16.03
C ALA A 110 16.25 1.73 16.57
N GLN A 111 17.04 1.06 15.72
CA GLN A 111 18.00 0.04 16.16
C GLN A 111 19.15 0.65 16.99
N GLU A 112 19.68 1.81 16.59
CA GLU A 112 20.71 2.52 17.39
C GLU A 112 20.16 2.92 18.77
N LEU A 113 18.94 3.49 18.80
CA LEU A 113 18.24 3.83 20.06
C LEU A 113 17.99 2.60 20.92
N LEU A 114 17.60 1.49 20.30
CA LEU A 114 17.35 0.25 21.00
C LEU A 114 18.63 -0.31 21.61
N ALA A 115 19.76 -0.26 20.90
CA ALA A 115 21.05 -0.70 21.43
C ALA A 115 21.45 0.12 22.67
N ALA A 116 21.27 1.45 22.62
CA ALA A 116 21.48 2.32 23.77
C ALA A 116 20.52 1.98 24.93
N ALA A 117 19.22 1.85 24.65
CA ALA A 117 18.21 1.53 25.66
C ALA A 117 18.42 0.15 26.30
N LEU A 118 18.84 -0.86 25.53
CA LEU A 118 19.19 -2.17 26.06
C LEU A 118 20.36 -2.08 27.03
N SER A 119 21.40 -1.28 26.70
CA SER A 119 22.54 -1.07 27.59
C SER A 119 22.15 -0.41 28.92
N GLU A 120 21.21 0.54 28.90
CA GLU A 120 20.67 1.15 30.12
C GLU A 120 19.81 0.18 30.93
N VAL A 121 18.98 -0.62 30.25
CA VAL A 121 18.07 -1.58 30.88
C VAL A 121 18.82 -2.74 31.50
N GLU A 122 19.95 -3.19 30.94
CA GLU A 122 20.77 -4.24 31.54
C GLU A 122 21.40 -3.83 32.88
N THR A 123 21.59 -2.53 33.12
CA THR A 123 22.13 -2.02 34.40
C THR A 123 21.08 -1.93 35.52
N ARG A 124 19.80 -2.17 35.22
CA ARG A 124 18.69 -2.06 36.16
C ARG A 124 17.88 -3.36 36.20
N ASP A 125 17.35 -3.71 37.37
CA ASP A 125 16.47 -4.88 37.51
C ASP A 125 15.08 -4.55 36.92
N GLN A 126 14.96 -4.71 35.61
CA GLN A 126 13.75 -4.45 34.83
C GLN A 126 13.06 -5.78 34.52
N GLY A 127 11.76 -5.87 34.76
CA GLY A 127 11.01 -7.12 34.62
C GLY A 127 11.11 -7.75 33.22
N PRO A 128 10.97 -9.09 33.09
CA PRO A 128 11.23 -9.84 31.87
C PRO A 128 10.37 -9.41 30.66
N ARG A 129 9.21 -8.79 30.91
CA ARG A 129 8.33 -8.26 29.85
C ARG A 129 8.96 -7.11 29.08
N LEU A 130 9.69 -6.22 29.75
CA LEU A 130 10.36 -5.10 29.08
C LEU A 130 11.48 -5.62 28.19
N LYS A 131 12.30 -6.56 28.70
CA LYS A 131 13.35 -7.20 27.92
C LYS A 131 12.79 -7.91 26.68
N ALA A 132 11.69 -8.63 26.82
CA ALA A 132 11.03 -9.31 25.70
C ALA A 132 10.50 -8.31 24.65
N LEU A 133 9.89 -7.20 25.08
CA LEU A 133 9.41 -6.15 24.17
C LEU A 133 10.58 -5.52 23.39
N LEU A 134 11.67 -5.15 24.07
CA LEU A 134 12.85 -4.59 23.43
C LEU A 134 13.48 -5.56 22.43
N THR A 135 13.58 -6.85 22.80
CA THR A 135 14.07 -7.91 21.91
C THR A 135 13.18 -8.10 20.68
N TYR A 136 11.85 -7.96 20.84
CA TYR A 136 10.90 -8.05 19.73
C TYR A 136 11.00 -6.84 18.79
N LEU A 137 11.12 -5.63 19.33
CA LEU A 137 11.30 -4.41 18.54
C LEU A 137 12.65 -4.36 17.82
N GLY A 138 13.66 -5.08 18.34
CA GLY A 138 14.99 -5.22 17.75
C GLY A 138 15.16 -6.29 16.70
N GLN A 139 14.09 -6.98 16.30
CA GLN A 139 14.22 -7.99 15.26
C GLN A 139 14.73 -7.35 13.96
N PRO A 140 15.69 -8.00 13.26
CA PRO A 140 16.23 -7.48 12.02
C PRO A 140 15.12 -7.35 10.98
N TYR A 141 15.18 -6.27 10.18
CA TYR A 141 14.27 -6.05 9.06
C TYR A 141 15.09 -5.95 7.76
N PRO A 142 15.39 -7.10 7.11
CA PRO A 142 16.32 -7.17 5.97
C PRO A 142 15.98 -6.22 4.82
N LEU A 143 14.70 -5.91 4.64
CA LEU A 143 14.25 -4.98 3.61
C LEU A 143 14.79 -3.55 3.85
N ALA A 144 14.87 -3.09 5.10
CA ALA A 144 15.43 -1.77 5.41
C ALA A 144 16.91 -1.68 5.03
N GLU A 145 17.69 -2.74 5.30
CA GLU A 145 19.10 -2.80 4.91
C GLU A 145 19.25 -2.79 3.38
N GLN A 146 18.45 -3.59 2.67
CA GLN A 146 18.45 -3.63 1.21
C GLN A 146 18.13 -2.26 0.59
N ILE A 147 17.13 -1.54 1.14
CA ILE A 147 16.76 -0.20 0.68
C ILE A 147 17.95 0.78 0.83
N ILE A 148 18.64 0.73 1.96
CA ILE A 148 19.76 1.64 2.27
C ILE A 148 20.98 1.33 1.40
N GLN A 149 21.25 0.04 1.15
CA GLN A 149 22.34 -0.40 0.28
C GLN A 149 22.08 -0.10 -1.20
N ALA A 150 20.82 -0.19 -1.64
CA ALA A 150 20.43 0.12 -3.01
C ALA A 150 20.45 1.63 -3.31
N TRP A 151 20.42 2.49 -2.29
CA TRP A 151 20.39 3.93 -2.48
C TRP A 151 21.74 4.51 -2.88
N ARG A 152 21.74 5.41 -3.85
CA ARG A 152 22.94 6.16 -4.26
C ARG A 152 23.14 7.38 -3.39
N TRP A 153 24.10 7.32 -2.47
CA TRP A 153 24.40 8.41 -1.53
C TRP A 153 25.32 9.50 -2.10
N ASP A 154 25.93 9.24 -3.25
CA ASP A 154 26.89 10.11 -3.93
C ASP A 154 26.25 11.26 -4.73
N LEU A 155 24.92 11.28 -4.83
CA LEU A 155 24.21 12.28 -5.63
C LEU A 155 23.87 13.54 -4.80
N PRO A 156 23.91 14.74 -5.40
CA PRO A 156 23.52 15.99 -4.72
C PRO A 156 22.05 16.01 -4.26
N SER A 157 21.20 15.20 -4.88
CA SER A 157 19.79 15.05 -4.57
C SER A 157 19.51 14.02 -3.46
N SER A 158 20.54 13.35 -2.94
CA SER A 158 20.36 12.33 -1.93
C SER A 158 19.96 12.96 -0.60
N PRO A 159 18.93 12.42 0.08
CA PRO A 159 18.55 12.93 1.37
C PRO A 159 19.71 12.74 2.36
N PRO A 160 19.88 13.66 3.31
CA PRO A 160 20.92 13.53 4.32
C PRO A 160 20.71 12.24 5.10
N LEU A 161 21.81 11.61 5.52
CA LEU A 161 21.73 10.56 6.53
C LEU A 161 21.13 11.19 7.81
N PRO A 162 20.23 10.47 8.51
CA PRO A 162 19.71 10.97 9.76
C PRO A 162 20.86 11.28 10.72
N ALA A 163 20.78 12.41 11.41
CA ALA A 163 21.76 12.76 12.43
C ALA A 163 21.85 11.63 13.47
N GLY A 164 23.08 11.18 13.75
CA GLY A 164 23.34 10.19 14.80
C GLY A 164 22.83 10.66 16.16
N LEU A 165 22.74 9.74 17.12
CA LEU A 165 22.30 10.06 18.48
C LEU A 165 23.12 11.23 19.05
N PRO A 166 22.46 12.20 19.72
CA PRO A 166 23.20 13.20 20.49
C PRO A 166 24.07 12.45 21.50
N ARG A 167 25.38 12.71 21.46
CA ARG A 167 26.29 12.24 22.51
C ARG A 167 26.01 13.10 23.74
N GLU A 168 25.52 12.48 24.80
CA GLU A 168 25.55 13.07 26.14
C GLU A 168 26.97 13.11 26.69
#